data_AF-A0A960EYL2-F1
#
_entry.id   AF-A0A960EYL2-F1
#
_cell.length_a   1.000
_cell.length_b   1.000
_cell.length_c   1.000
_cell.angle_alpha   90.00
_cell.angle_beta   90.00
_cell.angle_gamma   90.00
#
_symmetry.space_group_name_H-M   'P 1'
#
loop_
_entity.id
_entity.type
_entity.pdbx_description
1 polymer ?
#
loop_
_entity_poly.entity_id
_entity_poly.type
_entity_poly.pdbx_seq_one_letter_code
_entity_poly.pdbx_strand_id
1 'polypeptide(L)'
;AATAYTPVAGSISPVVVLVQQEGFMSSRSSAVRAGWERVWEADATMKMAELQLVACATRTNAVRVQECDGYEIDGAVTDNVVHLNETTYDIVLRAAATGEEVARTSITASDDSCPMFVSFSDGETEKEWYSFDDAAVQDFLTPHVAP
;
A
#
# COMPACT_ATOMS: atom_id res chain seq x y z
N ALA A 1 -16.82 16.98 -3.68
CA ALA A 1 -16.13 17.18 -2.40
C ALA A 1 -16.20 15.88 -1.63
N ALA A 2 -15.13 15.52 -0.90
CA ALA A 2 -15.08 14.32 -0.08
C ALA A 2 -16.14 14.38 1.04
N THR A 3 -16.60 13.21 1.50
CA THR A 3 -17.61 13.12 2.56
C THR A 3 -16.93 13.33 3.91
N ALA A 4 -17.58 14.07 4.82
CA ALA A 4 -17.05 14.25 6.16
C ALA A 4 -16.93 12.90 6.87
N TYR A 5 -15.79 12.67 7.52
CA TYR A 5 -15.62 11.49 8.37
C TYR A 5 -16.50 11.64 9.60
N THR A 6 -17.42 10.69 9.78
CA THR A 6 -18.23 10.57 11.00
C THR A 6 -18.15 9.12 11.43
N PRO A 7 -17.53 8.80 12.58
CA PRO A 7 -17.53 7.43 13.08
C PRO A 7 -18.95 7.04 13.49
N VAL A 8 -19.67 6.36 12.60
CA VAL A 8 -21.00 5.79 12.87
C VAL A 8 -20.87 4.28 12.95
N ALA A 9 -21.27 3.71 14.08
CA ALA A 9 -21.27 2.27 14.26
C ALA A 9 -22.13 1.60 13.17
N GLY A 10 -21.55 0.62 12.46
CA GLY A 10 -22.23 -0.11 11.38
C GLY A 10 -22.26 0.59 10.02
N SER A 11 -21.53 1.70 9.82
CA SER A 11 -21.34 2.30 8.49
C SER A 11 -19.93 2.05 7.96
N ILE A 12 -19.82 1.63 6.70
CA ILE A 12 -18.54 1.47 6.00
C ILE A 12 -18.00 2.87 5.68
N SER A 13 -16.83 3.20 6.23
CA SER A 13 -16.06 4.38 5.83
C SER A 13 -15.00 3.95 4.81
N PRO A 14 -15.16 4.28 3.52
CA PRO A 14 -14.18 3.89 2.51
C PRO A 14 -12.84 4.61 2.76
N VAL A 15 -11.75 3.82 2.71
CA VAL A 15 -10.36 4.27 2.91
C VAL A 15 -9.58 4.01 1.64
N VAL A 16 -8.73 4.97 1.26
CA VAL A 16 -7.67 4.75 0.26
C VAL A 16 -6.32 4.85 0.96
N VAL A 17 -5.44 3.88 0.72
CA VAL A 17 -4.05 3.95 1.15
C VAL A 17 -3.21 4.51 0.01
N LEU A 18 -2.54 5.62 0.27
CA LEU A 18 -1.60 6.25 -0.65
C LEU A 18 -0.20 5.99 -0.13
N VAL A 19 0.59 5.26 -0.91
CA VAL A 19 1.99 4.97 -0.59
C VAL A 19 2.86 5.91 -1.38
N GLN A 20 3.63 6.74 -0.68
CA GLN A 20 4.62 7.62 -1.29
C GLN A 20 5.95 6.88 -1.47
N GLN A 21 6.47 6.91 -2.70
CA GLN A 21 7.76 6.36 -3.09
C GLN A 21 8.50 7.41 -3.94
N GLU A 22 9.60 7.97 -3.44
CA GLU A 22 10.55 8.77 -4.23
C GLU A 22 9.92 9.88 -5.09
N GLY A 23 8.95 10.60 -4.53
CA GLY A 23 8.23 11.68 -5.22
C GLY A 23 7.07 11.21 -6.10
N PHE A 24 6.87 9.90 -6.25
CA PHE A 24 5.68 9.28 -6.80
C PHE A 24 4.70 8.87 -5.69
N MET A 25 3.41 8.90 -6.01
CA MET A 25 2.35 8.44 -5.11
C MET A 25 1.57 7.34 -5.83
N SER A 26 1.54 6.17 -5.21
CA SER A 26 0.75 5.04 -5.70
C SER A 26 -0.42 4.79 -4.77
N SER A 27 -1.60 4.51 -5.32
CA SER A 27 -2.70 4.01 -4.51
C SER A 27 -2.53 2.51 -4.33
N ARG A 28 -2.49 2.05 -3.09
CA ARG A 28 -2.82 0.67 -2.74
C ARG A 28 -4.27 0.67 -2.28
N SER A 29 -5.15 0.01 -3.01
CA SER A 29 -6.46 -0.36 -2.46
C SER A 29 -6.22 -1.51 -1.50
N SER A 30 -5.93 -1.21 -0.23
CA SER A 30 -6.05 -2.23 0.80
C SER A 30 -7.55 -2.54 0.94
N ALA A 31 -7.98 -3.71 0.50
CA ALA A 31 -9.29 -4.22 0.89
C ALA A 31 -9.22 -4.42 2.41
N VAL A 32 -9.75 -3.48 3.19
CA VAL A 32 -9.57 -3.52 4.65
C VAL A 32 -10.28 -4.73 5.29
N ARG A 33 -11.12 -5.48 4.53
CA ARG A 33 -11.53 -6.88 4.79
C ARG A 33 -11.93 -7.63 3.51
N ALA A 34 -12.04 -8.96 3.58
CA ALA A 34 -12.74 -9.76 2.57
C ALA A 34 -14.19 -9.27 2.40
N GLY A 35 -14.62 -9.02 1.15
CA GLY A 35 -15.89 -8.35 0.84
C GLY A 35 -15.81 -6.82 0.76
N TRP A 36 -14.63 -6.23 0.97
CA TRP A 36 -14.35 -4.80 0.78
C TRP A 36 -13.61 -4.51 -0.54
N GLU A 37 -13.39 -5.54 -1.36
CA GLU A 37 -13.12 -5.38 -2.79
C GLU A 37 -14.35 -4.73 -3.44
N ARG A 38 -14.38 -3.40 -3.43
CA ARG A 38 -15.35 -2.66 -4.22
C ARG A 38 -14.74 -2.43 -5.59
N VAL A 39 -15.27 -3.17 -6.55
CA VAL A 39 -14.92 -3.04 -7.96
C VAL A 39 -15.41 -1.68 -8.44
N TRP A 40 -14.53 -0.90 -9.06
CA TRP A 40 -14.87 0.35 -9.75
C TRP A 40 -15.52 0.00 -11.09
N GLU A 41 -16.73 -0.55 -11.05
CA GLU A 41 -17.55 -0.73 -12.25
C GLU A 41 -18.19 0.60 -12.65
N ALA A 42 -18.49 0.80 -13.93
CA ALA A 42 -19.08 2.04 -14.43
C ALA A 42 -20.43 2.38 -13.76
N ASP A 43 -21.11 1.34 -13.28
CA ASP A 43 -22.38 1.29 -12.56
C ASP A 43 -22.21 1.14 -11.03
N ALA A 44 -21.04 0.74 -10.55
CA ALA A 44 -20.66 0.84 -9.14
C ALA A 44 -20.18 2.27 -8.86
N THR A 45 -21.13 3.16 -8.57
CA THR A 45 -20.91 4.60 -8.46
C THR A 45 -20.19 5.05 -7.18
N MET A 46 -19.19 4.33 -6.68
CA MET A 46 -18.28 4.99 -5.74
C MET A 46 -17.57 6.07 -6.53
N LYS A 47 -17.87 7.33 -6.23
CA LYS A 47 -17.10 8.47 -6.72
C LYS A 47 -15.99 8.69 -5.70
N MET A 48 -14.80 9.13 -6.11
CA MET A 48 -13.73 9.58 -5.18
C MET A 48 -14.25 10.58 -4.11
N ALA A 49 -15.37 11.25 -4.38
CA ALA A 49 -16.09 12.11 -3.44
C ALA A 49 -16.72 11.39 -2.22
N GLU A 50 -16.85 10.07 -2.24
CA GLU A 50 -17.42 9.27 -1.14
C GLU A 50 -16.36 8.84 -0.12
N LEU A 51 -15.07 9.00 -0.45
CA LEU A 51 -13.98 8.75 0.49
C LEU A 51 -14.13 9.63 1.73
N GLN A 52 -14.03 8.98 2.90
CA GLN A 52 -14.07 9.65 4.20
C GLN A 52 -12.69 9.68 4.85
N LEU A 53 -11.85 8.71 4.54
CA LEU A 53 -10.53 8.54 5.13
C LEU A 53 -9.46 8.31 4.05
N VAL A 54 -8.27 8.84 4.29
CA VAL A 54 -7.07 8.61 3.47
C VAL A 54 -5.94 8.23 4.40
N ALA A 55 -5.32 7.09 4.17
CA ALA A 55 -4.11 6.67 4.87
C ALA A 55 -2.89 6.97 4.01
N CYS A 56 -2.00 7.83 4.47
CA CYS A 56 -0.76 8.17 3.77
C CYS A 56 0.39 7.39 4.39
N ALA A 57 0.96 6.44 3.66
CA ALA A 57 2.15 5.69 4.06
C ALA A 57 3.40 6.32 3.44
N THR A 58 4.28 6.84 4.29
CA THR A 58 5.55 7.46 3.90
C THR A 58 6.70 6.57 4.33
N ARG A 59 7.51 6.10 3.39
CA ARG A 59 8.72 5.33 3.70
C ARG A 59 9.72 6.22 4.44
N THR A 60 10.08 5.82 5.65
CA THR A 60 11.05 6.54 6.51
C THR A 60 12.40 5.85 6.58
N ASN A 61 12.43 4.53 6.35
CA ASN A 61 13.66 3.73 6.32
C ASN A 61 13.53 2.56 5.34
N ALA A 62 14.66 2.14 4.76
CA ALA A 62 14.78 0.92 3.98
C ALA A 62 16.17 0.31 4.21
N VAL A 63 16.21 -0.98 4.54
CA VAL A 63 17.43 -1.73 4.79
C VAL A 63 17.44 -2.95 3.88
N ARG A 64 18.46 -3.07 3.04
CA ARG A 64 18.64 -4.25 2.19
C ARG A 64 18.90 -5.47 3.07
N VAL A 65 18.08 -6.50 2.93
CA VAL A 65 18.16 -7.74 3.71
C VAL A 65 18.58 -8.93 2.86
N GLN A 66 18.29 -8.92 1.56
CA GLN A 66 18.61 -10.02 0.66
C GLN A 66 18.76 -9.52 -0.78
N GLU A 67 19.56 -10.24 -1.58
CA GLU A 67 19.57 -10.13 -3.04
C GLU A 67 18.86 -11.37 -3.59
N CYS A 68 17.79 -11.16 -4.35
CA CYS A 68 17.14 -12.22 -5.12
C CYS A 68 17.80 -12.27 -6.51
N ASP A 69 18.34 -13.42 -6.88
CA ASP A 69 18.90 -13.73 -8.20
C ASP A 69 18.10 -14.88 -8.87
N GLY A 70 18.60 -15.38 -10.01
CA GLY A 70 18.00 -16.54 -10.68
C GLY A 70 16.77 -16.23 -11.53
N TYR A 71 16.57 -14.97 -11.92
CA TYR A 71 15.48 -14.60 -12.82
C TYR A 71 15.68 -15.19 -14.22
N GLU A 72 14.62 -15.71 -14.81
CA GLU A 72 14.66 -16.33 -16.13
C GLU A 72 13.83 -15.55 -17.16
N ILE A 73 14.38 -15.37 -18.35
CA ILE A 73 13.66 -14.89 -19.54
C ILE A 73 13.85 -15.94 -20.63
N ASP A 74 12.73 -16.43 -21.20
CA ASP A 74 12.72 -17.48 -22.22
C ASP A 74 13.52 -18.75 -21.82
N GLY A 75 13.53 -19.08 -20.52
CA GLY A 75 14.22 -20.24 -19.95
C GLY A 75 15.74 -20.08 -19.79
N ALA A 76 16.27 -18.87 -19.96
CA ALA A 76 17.66 -18.54 -19.67
C ALA A 76 17.74 -17.66 -18.42
N VAL A 77 18.60 -18.06 -17.47
CA VAL A 77 18.92 -17.24 -16.29
C VAL A 77 19.59 -15.95 -16.75
N THR A 78 19.12 -14.82 -16.24
CA THR A 78 19.64 -13.48 -16.52
C THR A 78 20.54 -13.00 -15.39
N ASP A 79 21.28 -11.94 -15.64
CA ASP A 79 22.06 -11.22 -14.61
C ASP A 79 21.18 -10.25 -13.79
N ASN A 80 19.86 -10.36 -13.90
CA ASN A 80 18.97 -9.45 -13.19
C ASN A 80 18.98 -9.76 -11.69
N VAL A 81 18.94 -8.71 -10.87
CA VAL A 81 18.95 -8.80 -9.42
C VAL A 81 17.84 -7.93 -8.83
N VAL A 82 17.15 -8.46 -7.83
CA VAL A 82 16.27 -7.66 -6.98
C VAL A 82 16.89 -7.52 -5.60
N HIS A 83 17.05 -6.30 -5.14
CA HIS A 83 17.45 -5.98 -3.79
C HIS A 83 16.21 -5.91 -2.91
N LEU A 84 16.03 -6.93 -2.08
CA LEU A 84 14.92 -7.00 -1.14
C LEU A 84 15.24 -6.17 0.10
N ASN A 85 14.35 -5.23 0.43
CA ASN A 85 14.49 -4.36 1.58
C ASN A 85 13.41 -4.59 2.63
N GLU A 86 13.82 -4.74 3.89
CA GLU A 86 12.98 -4.44 5.03
C GLU A 86 12.71 -2.93 5.04
N THR A 87 11.46 -2.54 5.16
CA THR A 87 11.05 -1.16 4.96
C THR A 87 10.17 -0.68 6.11
N THR A 88 10.45 0.51 6.64
CA THR A 88 9.61 1.16 7.66
C THR A 88 8.82 2.30 7.06
N TYR A 89 7.52 2.36 7.38
CA TYR A 89 6.59 3.38 6.94
C TYR A 89 5.98 4.12 8.14
N ASP A 90 6.00 5.45 8.11
CA ASP A 90 5.11 6.29 8.93
C ASP A 90 3.77 6.38 8.19
N ILE A 91 2.71 5.90 8.83
CA ILE A 91 1.36 5.88 8.27
C ILE A 91 0.50 6.88 9.03
N VAL A 92 -0.06 7.84 8.32
CA VAL A 92 -0.98 8.84 8.88
C VAL A 92 -2.36 8.67 8.27
N LEU A 93 -3.35 8.37 9.10
CA LEU A 93 -4.75 8.36 8.74
C LEU A 93 -5.31 9.78 8.86
N ARG A 94 -5.97 10.26 7.80
CA ARG A 94 -6.54 11.60 7.72
C ARG A 94 -8.00 11.56 7.30
N ALA A 95 -8.78 12.50 7.81
CA ALA A 95 -10.12 12.76 7.28
C ALA A 95 -10.01 13.34 5.86
N ALA A 96 -10.63 12.70 4.87
CA ALA A 96 -10.50 13.07 3.47
C ALA A 96 -11.02 14.51 3.18
N ALA A 97 -12.06 14.94 3.89
CA ALA A 97 -12.68 16.25 3.69
C ALA A 97 -11.87 17.43 4.26
N THR A 98 -11.17 17.23 5.37
CA THR A 98 -10.48 18.31 6.11
C THR A 98 -8.95 18.19 6.08
N GLY A 99 -8.42 17.00 5.84
CA GLY A 99 -6.99 16.68 5.95
C GLY A 99 -6.51 16.53 7.40
N GLU A 100 -7.39 16.66 8.39
CA GLU A 100 -7.04 16.51 9.80
C GLU A 100 -6.58 15.09 10.11
N GLU A 101 -5.55 14.98 10.96
CA GLU A 101 -5.02 13.70 11.40
C GLU A 101 -6.01 13.02 12.36
N VAL A 102 -6.36 11.77 12.04
CA VAL A 102 -7.23 10.91 12.84
C VAL A 102 -6.39 9.97 13.68
N ALA A 103 -5.36 9.39 13.10
CA ALA A 103 -4.45 8.45 13.75
C ALA A 103 -3.11 8.38 13.02
N ARG A 104 -2.09 7.85 13.69
CA ARG A 104 -0.77 7.62 13.13
C ARG A 104 -0.17 6.34 13.71
N THR A 105 0.61 5.63 12.89
CA THR A 105 1.41 4.48 13.32
C THR A 105 2.72 4.42 12.54
N SER A 106 3.66 3.61 13.02
CA SER A 106 4.85 3.21 12.29
C SER A 106 4.83 1.70 12.11
N ILE A 107 4.99 1.23 10.87
CA ILE A 107 4.98 -0.19 10.53
C ILE A 107 6.29 -0.53 9.83
N THR A 108 6.98 -1.54 10.35
CA THR A 108 8.14 -2.16 9.68
C THR A 108 7.66 -3.43 9.01
N ALA A 109 7.86 -3.50 7.70
CA ALA A 109 7.49 -4.62 6.86
C ALA A 109 8.76 -5.34 6.38
N SER A 110 8.72 -6.67 6.43
CA SER A 110 9.74 -7.56 5.87
C SER A 110 9.06 -8.61 5.01
N ASP A 111 9.81 -9.14 4.05
CA ASP A 111 9.42 -10.23 3.18
C ASP A 111 10.62 -11.19 3.10
N ASP A 112 10.35 -12.47 2.91
CA ASP A 112 11.36 -13.53 2.69
C ASP A 112 11.16 -14.24 1.35
N SER A 113 10.22 -13.74 0.53
CA SER A 113 9.88 -14.28 -0.79
C SER A 113 10.94 -13.89 -1.83
N CYS A 114 11.86 -14.81 -2.12
CA CYS A 114 12.75 -14.75 -3.28
C CYS A 114 12.71 -16.08 -4.06
N PRO A 115 12.81 -16.05 -5.40
CA PRO A 115 12.65 -14.88 -6.26
C PRO A 115 11.17 -14.44 -6.35
N MET A 116 10.94 -13.16 -6.65
CA MET A 116 9.59 -12.58 -6.71
C MET A 116 9.24 -12.13 -8.11
N PHE A 117 7.96 -12.15 -8.49
CA PHE A 117 7.59 -11.69 -9.82
C PHE A 117 7.85 -10.19 -9.97
N VAL A 118 8.74 -9.83 -10.90
CA VAL A 118 9.16 -8.46 -11.16
C VAL A 118 9.36 -8.25 -12.66
N SER A 119 9.06 -7.05 -13.14
CA SER A 119 9.40 -6.62 -14.49
C SER A 119 10.59 -5.66 -14.45
N PHE A 120 11.60 -5.93 -15.26
CA PHE A 120 12.71 -5.02 -15.51
C PHE A 120 12.40 -4.17 -16.75
N SER A 121 12.70 -2.89 -16.69
CA SER A 121 12.61 -2.00 -17.86
C SER A 121 13.77 -2.27 -18.81
N ASP A 122 13.66 -1.87 -20.08
CA ASP A 122 14.76 -2.03 -21.05
C ASP A 122 16.05 -1.37 -20.54
N GLY A 123 17.10 -2.18 -20.34
CA GLY A 123 18.41 -1.75 -19.84
C GLY A 123 18.54 -1.69 -18.30
N GLU A 124 17.50 -2.05 -17.55
CA GLU A 124 17.52 -2.19 -16.10
C GLU A 124 17.92 -3.63 -15.72
N THR A 125 18.96 -3.80 -14.92
CA THR A 125 19.42 -5.13 -14.42
C THR A 125 19.30 -5.26 -12.90
N GLU A 126 19.11 -4.14 -12.19
CA GLU A 126 18.99 -4.12 -10.74
C GLU A 126 17.70 -3.39 -10.36
N LYS A 127 17.01 -3.88 -9.33
CA LYS A 127 15.77 -3.28 -8.87
C LYS A 127 15.63 -3.34 -7.37
N GLU A 128 15.19 -2.24 -6.78
CA GLU A 128 14.84 -2.20 -5.36
C GLU A 128 13.41 -2.70 -5.15
N TRP A 129 13.25 -3.66 -4.24
CA TRP A 129 11.95 -4.08 -3.73
C TRP A 129 11.80 -3.62 -2.28
N TYR A 130 10.68 -2.94 -2.01
CA TYR A 130 10.34 -2.45 -0.69
C TYR A 130 9.17 -3.25 -0.14
N SER A 131 9.44 -4.05 0.89
CA SER A 131 8.43 -4.86 1.56
C SER A 131 7.30 -3.98 2.09
N PHE A 132 6.06 -4.45 2.00
CA PHE A 132 4.89 -3.74 2.51
C PHE A 132 3.96 -4.74 3.20
N ASP A 133 3.58 -4.45 4.44
CA ASP A 133 2.74 -5.34 5.24
C ASP A 133 1.27 -4.89 5.16
N ASP A 134 0.57 -5.38 4.14
CA ASP A 134 -0.85 -5.06 3.94
C ASP A 134 -1.70 -5.48 5.15
N ALA A 135 -1.35 -6.57 5.87
CA ALA A 135 -2.10 -7.03 7.03
C ALA A 135 -1.95 -6.07 8.22
N ALA A 136 -0.73 -5.64 8.54
CA ALA A 136 -0.49 -4.67 9.60
C ALA A 136 -1.15 -3.31 9.30
N VAL A 137 -1.18 -2.87 8.03
CA VAL A 137 -1.94 -1.68 7.63
C VAL A 137 -3.44 -1.89 7.87
N GLN A 138 -3.99 -3.05 7.51
CA GLN A 138 -5.40 -3.36 7.77
C GLN A 138 -5.73 -3.39 9.25
N ASP A 139 -4.87 -3.97 10.08
CA ASP A 139 -5.03 -4.01 11.53
C ASP A 139 -5.01 -2.60 12.13
N PHE A 140 -4.15 -1.71 11.63
CA PHE A 140 -4.13 -0.30 12.01
C PHE A 140 -5.42 0.43 11.60
N LEU A 141 -5.95 0.15 10.41
CA LEU A 141 -7.15 0.82 9.90
C LEU A 141 -8.43 0.31 10.56
N THR A 142 -8.49 -0.98 10.89
CA THR A 142 -9.69 -1.69 11.38
C THR A 142 -10.44 -0.99 12.52
N PRO A 143 -9.81 -0.39 13.54
CA PRO A 143 -10.52 0.34 14.58
C PRO A 143 -11.23 1.62 14.11
N HIS A 144 -10.83 2.18 12.98
CA HIS A 144 -11.32 3.45 12.43
C HIS A 144 -12.38 3.28 11.35
N VAL A 145 -12.60 2.06 10.90
CA VAL A 145 -13.63 1.69 9.95
C VAL A 145 -14.59 0.76 10.70
N ALA A 146 -15.86 1.14 10.81
CA ALA A 146 -16.81 0.35 11.58
C ALA A 146 -16.87 -1.11 11.06
N PRO A 147 -17.20 -2.09 11.91
CA PRO A 147 -17.29 -3.49 11.50
C PRO A 147 -18.31 -3.75 10.39
#